data_AF-A0A2V9DBM8-F1
#
_entry.id   AF-A0A2V9DBM8-F1
#
_cell.length_a   1.000
_cell.length_b   1.000
_cell.length_c   1.000
_cell.angle_alpha   90.00
_cell.angle_beta   90.00
_cell.angle_gamma   90.00
#
_symmetry.space_group_name_H-M   'P 1'
#
loop_
_entity.id
_entity.type
_entity.pdbx_description
1 polymer ?
#
loop_
_entity_poly.entity_id
_entity_poly.type
_entity_poly.pdbx_seq_one_letter_code
_entity_poly.pdbx_strand_id
1 'polypeptide(L)'
;GWKPGEPKPFVNSTFTEWEPAFSPDGRWLAYESNESGSYEVDVRPFPGPGGKWQISTGGGLYPKWSRNAKELFYRTEDNKIMAVTYTASSDSFRADKPQLWSPGQFTDRGLSTNFDLHPDGKRFAVLKAPGTEQAAAVNKVSFIFNFFDEIRRKLPPGK
;
A
#
# COMPACT_ATOMS: atom_id res chain seq x y z
N GLY A 1 6.74 17.97 -25.23
CA GLY A 1 5.89 17.81 -24.04
C GLY A 1 5.09 16.53 -24.17
N TRP A 2 4.90 15.79 -23.09
CA TRP A 2 4.08 14.56 -23.09
C TRP A 2 2.62 14.93 -23.37
N LYS A 3 1.97 14.26 -24.33
CA LYS A 3 0.54 14.41 -24.60
C LYS A 3 -0.14 13.10 -24.17
N PRO A 4 -0.92 13.08 -23.07
CA PRO A 4 -1.66 11.88 -22.71
C PRO A 4 -2.68 11.55 -23.81
N GLY A 5 -2.88 10.25 -24.04
CA GLY A 5 -3.94 9.76 -24.92
C GLY A 5 -5.32 9.86 -24.27
N GLU A 6 -6.34 9.36 -24.97
CA GLU A 6 -7.70 9.24 -24.42
C GLU A 6 -7.73 8.22 -23.27
N PRO A 7 -8.25 8.59 -22.07
CA PRO A 7 -8.40 7.67 -20.96
C PRO A 7 -9.33 6.50 -21.30
N LYS A 8 -8.98 5.29 -20.86
CA LYS A 8 -9.81 4.09 -21.06
C LYS A 8 -9.98 3.35 -19.74
N PRO A 9 -11.16 2.77 -19.46
CA PRO A 9 -11.34 1.86 -18.34
C PRO A 9 -10.32 0.71 -18.44
N PHE A 10 -9.64 0.43 -17.33
CA PHE A 10 -8.71 -0.69 -17.26
C PHE A 10 -9.38 -1.94 -16.68
N VAL A 11 -10.03 -1.78 -15.52
CA VAL A 11 -10.97 -2.77 -14.97
C VAL A 11 -12.38 -2.26 -15.26
N ASN A 12 -13.21 -3.10 -15.88
CA ASN A 12 -14.60 -2.78 -16.20
C ASN A 12 -15.47 -3.98 -15.81
N SER A 13 -15.92 -3.97 -14.56
CA SER A 13 -16.74 -5.04 -13.99
C SER A 13 -17.96 -4.44 -13.28
N THR A 14 -18.85 -5.30 -12.78
CA THR A 14 -20.00 -4.90 -11.95
C THR A 14 -19.65 -4.75 -10.47
N PHE A 15 -18.41 -5.08 -10.09
CA PHE A 15 -17.91 -5.04 -8.72
C PHE A 15 -17.34 -3.67 -8.40
N THR A 16 -17.07 -3.44 -7.11
CA THR A 16 -16.41 -2.22 -6.65
C THR A 16 -14.91 -2.48 -6.55
N GLU A 17 -14.12 -1.69 -7.27
CA GLU A 17 -12.66 -1.72 -7.17
C GLU A 17 -12.05 -0.42 -6.62
N TRP A 18 -11.20 -0.53 -5.60
CA TRP A 18 -10.57 0.61 -4.91
C TRP A 18 -9.05 0.44 -4.74
N GLU A 19 -8.41 1.53 -4.32
CA GLU A 19 -7.00 1.58 -3.88
C GLU A 19 -6.00 0.89 -4.84
N PRO A 20 -5.94 1.32 -6.13
CA PRO A 20 -5.01 0.73 -7.09
C PRO A 20 -3.54 1.03 -6.72
N ALA A 21 -2.69 0.01 -6.81
CA ALA A 21 -1.26 0.11 -6.56
C ALA A 21 -0.46 -0.61 -7.65
N PHE A 22 0.38 0.13 -8.36
CA PHE A 22 1.30 -0.43 -9.35
C PHE A 22 2.51 -1.09 -8.69
N SER A 23 2.94 -2.22 -9.24
CA SER A 23 4.22 -2.83 -8.87
C SER A 23 5.39 -1.91 -9.23
N PRO A 24 6.57 -2.07 -8.59
CA PRO A 24 7.72 -1.22 -8.86
C PRO A 24 8.23 -1.29 -10.31
N ASP A 25 8.02 -2.44 -10.96
CA ASP A 25 8.35 -2.64 -12.37
C ASP A 25 7.23 -2.19 -13.34
N GLY A 26 6.10 -1.70 -12.81
CA GLY A 26 4.96 -1.21 -13.57
C GLY A 26 4.18 -2.29 -14.34
N ARG A 27 4.51 -3.58 -14.16
CA ARG A 27 3.90 -4.69 -14.89
C ARG A 27 2.68 -5.31 -14.23
N TRP A 28 2.41 -4.96 -12.98
CA TRP A 28 1.32 -5.53 -12.19
C TRP A 28 0.53 -4.43 -11.50
N LEU A 29 -0.77 -4.64 -11.41
CA LEU A 29 -1.69 -3.81 -10.64
C LEU A 29 -2.29 -4.66 -9.53
N ALA A 30 -2.07 -4.24 -8.28
CA ALA A 30 -2.84 -4.71 -7.13
C ALA A 30 -3.99 -3.73 -6.88
N TYR A 31 -5.16 -4.22 -6.48
CA TYR A 31 -6.32 -3.39 -6.17
C TYR A 31 -7.28 -4.16 -5.26
N GLU A 32 -8.12 -3.43 -4.53
CA GLU A 32 -9.21 -4.01 -3.75
C GLU A 32 -10.38 -4.37 -4.66
N SER A 33 -11.03 -5.51 -4.45
CA SER A 33 -12.25 -5.90 -5.15
C SER A 33 -13.21 -6.61 -4.21
N ASN A 34 -14.51 -6.32 -4.31
CA ASN A 34 -15.55 -7.05 -3.58
C ASN A 34 -16.15 -8.24 -4.36
N GLU A 35 -15.51 -8.65 -5.45
CA GLU A 35 -15.98 -9.72 -6.35
C GLU A 35 -16.23 -11.07 -5.65
N SER A 36 -15.49 -11.37 -4.58
CA SER A 36 -15.65 -12.61 -3.80
C SER A 36 -16.73 -12.52 -2.71
N GLY A 37 -17.43 -11.38 -2.59
CA GLY A 37 -18.44 -11.10 -1.55
C GLY A 37 -17.92 -10.28 -0.36
N SER A 38 -16.60 -10.16 -0.21
CA SER A 38 -15.92 -9.25 0.72
C SER A 38 -14.75 -8.56 0.00
N TYR A 39 -14.26 -7.44 0.51
CA TYR A 39 -13.09 -6.79 -0.08
C TYR A 39 -11.85 -7.68 0.08
N GLU A 40 -11.26 -8.05 -1.06
CA GLU A 40 -10.01 -8.79 -1.15
C GLU A 40 -9.04 -8.01 -2.04
N VAL A 41 -7.74 -8.22 -1.84
CA VAL A 41 -6.69 -7.74 -2.72
C VAL A 41 -6.52 -8.71 -3.89
N ASP A 42 -6.78 -8.22 -5.09
CA ASP A 42 -6.53 -8.91 -6.35
C ASP A 42 -5.30 -8.31 -7.05
N VAL A 43 -4.58 -9.14 -7.82
CA VAL A 43 -3.48 -8.73 -8.70
C VAL A 43 -3.78 -9.14 -10.14
N ARG A 44 -3.44 -8.27 -11.10
CA ARG A 44 -3.50 -8.55 -12.55
C ARG A 44 -2.34 -7.90 -13.31
N PRO A 45 -1.99 -8.36 -14.52
CA PRO A 45 -0.94 -7.74 -15.33
C PRO A 45 -1.39 -6.35 -15.78
N PHE A 46 -0.44 -5.45 -16.03
CA PHE A 46 -0.67 -4.13 -16.59
C PHE A 46 0.41 -3.80 -17.63
N PRO A 47 0.06 -3.18 -18.78
CA PRO A 47 -1.27 -2.78 -19.25
C PRO A 47 -2.03 -3.91 -19.98
N GLY A 48 -1.43 -5.10 -20.07
CA GLY A 48 -1.86 -6.18 -20.96
C GLY A 48 -3.10 -6.94 -20.51
N PRO A 49 -3.68 -7.75 -21.40
CA PRO A 49 -4.64 -8.76 -21.01
C PRO A 49 -3.94 -9.84 -20.16
N GLY A 50 -4.69 -10.59 -19.37
CA GLY A 50 -4.14 -11.74 -18.65
C GLY A 50 -5.02 -12.19 -17.50
N GLY A 51 -4.43 -13.03 -16.66
CA GLY A 51 -5.11 -13.60 -15.50
C GLY A 51 -5.40 -12.59 -14.40
N LYS A 52 -6.12 -13.06 -13.39
CA LYS A 52 -6.36 -12.37 -12.13
C LYS A 52 -6.05 -13.34 -11.00
N TRP A 53 -5.35 -12.86 -9.98
CA TRP A 53 -4.97 -13.65 -8.81
C TRP A 53 -5.45 -12.96 -7.54
N GLN A 54 -6.34 -13.62 -6.82
CA GLN A 54 -6.70 -13.18 -5.47
C GLN A 54 -5.52 -13.46 -4.54
N ILE A 55 -5.07 -12.42 -3.84
CA ILE A 55 -3.88 -12.46 -2.99
C ILE A 55 -4.26 -12.65 -1.53
N SER A 56 -5.25 -11.91 -1.04
CA SER A 56 -5.72 -12.04 0.33
C SER A 56 -6.79 -13.13 0.46
N THR A 57 -6.96 -13.59 1.69
CA THR A 57 -8.00 -14.54 2.07
C THR A 57 -8.62 -14.10 3.38
N GLY A 58 -9.93 -13.88 3.42
CA GLY A 58 -10.62 -13.43 4.62
C GLY A 58 -10.49 -11.92 4.85
N GLY A 59 -10.39 -11.15 3.76
CA GLY A 59 -10.34 -9.70 3.78
C GLY A 59 -8.96 -9.13 3.44
N GLY A 60 -8.96 -8.03 2.67
CA GLY A 60 -7.74 -7.29 2.35
C GLY A 60 -8.02 -5.90 1.79
N LEU A 61 -7.28 -4.91 2.32
CA LEU A 61 -7.40 -3.49 2.02
C LEU A 61 -6.00 -2.85 1.87
N TYR A 62 -5.92 -1.73 1.16
CA TYR A 62 -4.77 -0.88 0.93
C TYR A 62 -3.51 -1.64 0.49
N PRO A 63 -3.52 -2.28 -0.69
CA PRO A 63 -2.35 -2.99 -1.18
C PRO A 63 -1.15 -2.05 -1.36
N LYS A 64 0.03 -2.47 -0.88
CA LYS A 64 1.30 -1.75 -1.00
C LYS A 64 2.41 -2.69 -1.44
N TRP A 65 2.97 -2.43 -2.62
CA TRP A 65 4.12 -3.17 -3.11
C TRP A 65 5.40 -2.72 -2.39
N SER A 66 6.22 -3.69 -1.99
CA SER A 66 7.61 -3.40 -1.62
C SER A 66 8.37 -2.89 -2.84
N ARG A 67 9.14 -1.81 -2.68
CA ARG A 67 10.00 -1.26 -3.75
C ARG A 67 11.29 -2.06 -3.96
N ASN A 68 11.73 -2.80 -2.94
CA ASN A 68 13.04 -3.43 -2.90
C ASN A 68 13.00 -4.96 -2.73
N ALA A 69 11.83 -5.52 -2.46
CA ALA A 69 11.61 -6.96 -2.33
C ALA A 69 10.42 -7.40 -3.19
N LYS A 70 10.36 -8.70 -3.49
CA LYS A 70 9.20 -9.31 -4.14
C LYS A 70 8.11 -9.63 -3.12
N GLU A 71 7.62 -8.58 -2.47
CA GLU A 71 6.57 -8.65 -1.45
C GLU A 71 5.43 -7.67 -1.77
N LEU A 72 4.21 -8.11 -1.49
CA LEU A 72 3.00 -7.28 -1.45
C LEU A 72 2.47 -7.28 -0.01
N PHE A 73 2.18 -6.10 0.51
CA PHE A 73 1.55 -5.91 1.80
C PHE A 73 0.11 -5.48 1.65
N TYR A 74 -0.72 -5.86 2.60
CA TYR A 74 -2.09 -5.37 2.72
C TYR A 74 -2.53 -5.35 4.18
N ARG A 75 -3.63 -4.68 4.46
CA ARG A 75 -4.23 -4.61 5.78
C ARG A 75 -5.52 -5.43 5.82
N THR A 76 -5.76 -6.18 6.88
CA THR A 76 -7.06 -6.82 7.15
C THR A 76 -8.03 -5.88 7.86
N GLU A 77 -9.32 -6.21 7.88
CA GLU A 77 -10.33 -5.40 8.60
C GLU A 77 -10.05 -5.30 10.11
N ASP A 78 -9.41 -6.31 10.72
CA ASP A 78 -9.00 -6.31 12.12
C ASP A 78 -7.63 -5.61 12.36
N ASN A 79 -7.21 -4.74 11.44
CA ASN A 79 -6.00 -3.92 11.52
C ASN A 79 -4.71 -4.73 11.73
N LYS A 80 -4.57 -5.85 11.02
CA LYS A 80 -3.29 -6.55 10.88
C LYS A 80 -2.67 -6.22 9.53
N ILE A 81 -1.34 -6.07 9.51
CA ILE A 81 -0.60 -5.98 8.25
C ILE A 81 -0.18 -7.39 7.87
N MET A 82 -0.60 -7.82 6.69
CA MET A 82 -0.25 -9.08 6.07
C MET A 82 0.81 -8.84 5.00
N ALA A 83 1.71 -9.80 4.83
CA ALA A 83 2.73 -9.81 3.79
C ALA A 83 2.58 -11.07 2.94
N VAL A 84 2.79 -10.91 1.65
CA VAL A 84 2.78 -11.99 0.66
C VAL A 84 4.03 -11.87 -0.19
N THR A 85 4.88 -12.90 -0.14
CA THR A 85 5.97 -13.05 -1.11
C THR A 85 5.37 -13.49 -2.44
N TYR A 86 5.90 -12.98 -3.54
CA TYR A 86 5.46 -13.36 -4.87
C TYR A 86 6.61 -13.64 -5.82
N THR A 87 6.32 -14.41 -6.85
CA THR A 87 7.15 -14.57 -8.05
C THR A 87 6.31 -14.19 -9.25
N ALA A 88 6.91 -13.49 -10.20
CA ALA A 88 6.21 -13.03 -11.38
C ALA A 88 7.12 -13.07 -12.61
N SER A 89 6.57 -13.55 -13.72
CA SER A 89 7.15 -13.49 -15.06
C SER A 89 6.34 -12.53 -15.94
N SER A 90 6.43 -12.60 -17.27
CA SER A 90 5.62 -11.73 -18.15
C SER A 90 4.12 -11.98 -18.00
N ASP A 91 3.72 -13.26 -17.89
CA ASP A 91 2.32 -13.67 -17.99
C ASP A 91 1.86 -14.54 -16.81
N SER A 92 2.76 -14.83 -15.86
CA SER A 92 2.44 -15.61 -14.68
C SER A 92 2.72 -14.83 -13.41
N PHE A 93 1.80 -14.95 -12.47
CA PHE A 93 1.94 -14.50 -11.10
C PHE A 93 1.73 -15.69 -10.17
N ARG A 94 2.57 -15.79 -9.16
CA ARG A 94 2.39 -16.74 -8.06
C ARG A 94 2.67 -16.03 -6.75
N ALA A 95 1.65 -15.94 -5.92
CA ALA A 95 1.76 -15.51 -4.54
C ALA A 95 1.86 -16.72 -3.61
N ASP A 96 2.69 -16.61 -2.58
CA ASP A 96 2.68 -17.54 -1.46
C ASP A 96 1.50 -17.24 -0.52
N LYS A 97 1.30 -18.10 0.48
CA LYS A 97 0.25 -17.89 1.47
C LYS A 97 0.51 -16.59 2.27
N PRO A 98 -0.50 -15.72 2.47
CA PRO A 98 -0.35 -14.55 3.32
C PRO A 98 0.06 -14.90 4.74
N GLN A 99 1.01 -14.12 5.27
CA GLN A 99 1.52 -14.24 6.64
C GLN A 99 1.41 -12.90 7.38
N LEU A 100 1.21 -12.97 8.68
CA LEU A 100 1.22 -11.79 9.54
C LEU A 100 2.61 -11.16 9.52
N TRP A 101 2.72 -9.90 9.13
CA TRP A 101 4.01 -9.21 9.02
C TRP A 101 4.59 -8.82 10.39
N SER A 102 3.73 -8.37 11.31
CA SER A 102 4.12 -7.98 12.66
C SER A 102 2.98 -8.19 13.66
N PRO A 103 3.26 -8.57 14.92
CA PRO A 103 2.25 -8.67 15.96
C PRO A 103 1.78 -7.31 16.49
N GLY A 104 2.38 -6.19 16.07
CA GLY A 104 2.04 -4.86 16.57
C GLY A 104 0.63 -4.41 16.18
N GLN A 105 -0.10 -3.83 17.14
CA GLN A 105 -1.41 -3.22 16.89
C GLN A 105 -1.29 -1.72 16.60
N PHE A 106 -2.15 -1.22 15.74
CA PHE A 106 -2.23 0.20 15.39
C PHE A 106 -3.69 0.66 15.39
N THR A 107 -3.90 1.96 15.51
CA THR A 107 -5.21 2.59 15.67
C THR A 107 -6.12 2.24 14.51
N ASP A 108 -7.26 1.63 14.80
CA ASP A 108 -8.31 1.46 13.81
C ASP A 108 -8.91 2.82 13.41
N ARG A 109 -8.87 3.12 12.11
CA ARG A 109 -9.52 4.31 11.53
C ARG A 109 -10.61 3.93 10.53
N GLY A 110 -11.13 2.71 10.60
CA GLY A 110 -12.07 2.16 9.64
C GLY A 110 -11.46 2.13 8.24
N LEU A 111 -12.20 2.63 7.25
CA LEU A 111 -11.81 2.72 5.84
C LEU A 111 -10.92 3.95 5.52
N SER A 112 -10.17 4.46 6.49
CA SER A 112 -9.13 5.47 6.24
C SER A 112 -7.75 4.83 6.32
N THR A 113 -6.89 5.11 5.34
CA THR A 113 -5.49 4.67 5.40
C THR A 113 -4.81 5.21 6.66
N ASN A 114 -4.25 4.29 7.44
CA ASN A 114 -3.63 4.56 8.74
C ASN A 114 -2.20 3.98 8.83
N PHE A 115 -1.69 3.48 7.70
CA PHE A 115 -0.34 2.93 7.59
C PHE A 115 0.28 3.26 6.23
N ASP A 116 1.60 3.44 6.20
CA ASP A 116 2.35 3.56 4.95
C ASP A 116 3.68 2.81 5.01
N LEU A 117 4.06 2.19 3.90
CA LEU A 117 5.28 1.41 3.79
C LEU A 117 6.47 2.34 3.53
N HIS A 118 7.46 2.30 4.41
CA HIS A 118 8.70 3.04 4.19
C HIS A 118 9.43 2.49 2.95
N PRO A 119 10.11 3.33 2.14
CA PRO A 119 10.78 2.89 0.91
C PRO A 119 11.82 1.77 1.05
N ASP A 120 12.33 1.54 2.27
CA ASP A 120 13.22 0.41 2.59
C ASP A 120 12.50 -0.95 2.70
N GLY A 121 11.18 -1.00 2.54
CA GLY A 121 10.38 -2.23 2.56
C GLY A 121 10.32 -2.94 3.92
N LYS A 122 10.92 -2.37 4.97
CA LYS A 122 11.16 -3.07 6.25
C LYS A 122 10.42 -2.46 7.43
N ARG A 123 9.79 -1.29 7.24
CA ARG A 123 9.12 -0.56 8.31
C ARG A 123 7.87 0.12 7.79
N PHE A 124 6.88 0.27 8.67
CA PHE A 124 5.68 1.03 8.40
C PHE A 124 5.60 2.25 9.30
N ALA A 125 5.17 3.38 8.73
CA ALA A 125 4.62 4.46 9.51
C ALA A 125 3.18 4.08 9.88
N VAL A 126 2.86 4.05 11.17
CA VAL A 126 1.52 3.72 11.67
C VAL A 126 1.09 4.71 12.74
N LEU A 127 -0.21 4.93 12.87
CA LEU A 127 -0.76 5.59 14.06
C LEU A 127 -0.85 4.55 15.18
N LYS A 128 -0.03 4.70 16.22
CA LYS A 128 -0.03 3.78 17.35
C LYS A 128 -1.38 3.83 18.07
N ALA A 129 -1.94 2.65 18.37
CA ALA A 129 -3.13 2.56 19.22
C ALA A 129 -2.85 3.27 20.56
N PRO A 130 -3.77 4.09 21.09
CA PRO A 130 -3.60 4.64 22.42
C PRO A 130 -3.40 3.47 23.39
N GLY A 131 -2.30 3.51 24.14
CA GLY A 131 -2.13 2.59 25.25
C GLY A 131 -3.22 2.84 26.29
N THR A 132 -3.35 1.96 27.27
CA THR A 132 -4.24 2.15 28.43
C THR A 132 -3.90 3.40 29.27
N GLU A 133 -2.83 4.12 28.94
CA GLU A 133 -2.50 5.42 29.51
C GLU A 133 -3.09 6.55 28.67
N GLN A 134 -4.11 7.18 29.23
CA GLN A 134 -4.76 8.39 28.73
C GLN A 134 -3.82 9.61 28.88
N ALA A 135 -2.69 9.63 28.18
CA ALA A 135 -1.91 10.86 28.05
C ALA A 135 -2.62 11.78 27.05
N ALA A 136 -2.90 13.02 27.44
CA ALA A 136 -3.52 14.03 26.59
C ALA A 136 -2.71 14.18 25.28
N ALA A 137 -3.22 13.58 24.20
CA ALA A 137 -2.47 13.41 22.97
C ALA A 137 -2.41 14.73 22.19
N VAL A 138 -1.40 15.56 22.45
CA VAL A 138 -0.98 16.56 21.47
C VAL A 138 -0.18 15.82 20.40
N ASN A 139 -0.88 15.19 19.46
CA ASN A 139 -0.27 14.56 18.29
C ASN A 139 0.27 15.65 17.37
N LYS A 140 1.56 15.98 17.50
CA LYS A 140 2.25 16.88 16.57
C LYS A 140 2.97 16.06 15.51
N VAL A 141 2.43 16.04 14.30
CA VAL A 141 3.10 15.49 13.12
C VAL A 141 3.67 16.67 12.32
N SER A 142 4.94 16.59 11.91
CA SER A 142 5.58 17.60 11.07
C SER A 142 6.30 16.90 9.93
N PHE A 143 5.83 17.15 8.70
CA PHE A 143 6.48 16.69 7.48
C PHE A 143 7.35 17.81 6.94
N ILE A 144 8.63 17.53 6.68
CA ILE A 144 9.56 18.48 6.06
C ILE A 144 10.02 17.89 4.74
N PHE A 145 9.59 18.53 3.65
CA PHE A 145 10.04 18.24 2.29
C PHE A 145 11.15 19.23 1.91
N ASN A 146 12.04 18.85 0.99
CA ASN A 146 13.19 19.67 0.57
C ASN A 146 14.05 20.14 1.75
N PHE A 147 14.27 19.24 2.70
CA PHE A 147 14.99 19.49 3.97
C PHE A 147 16.28 20.30 3.81
N PHE A 148 17.02 20.06 2.72
CA PHE A 148 18.28 20.76 2.47
C PHE A 148 18.10 22.23 2.06
N ASP A 149 17.02 22.59 1.39
CA ASP A 149 16.70 23.99 1.07
C ASP A 149 16.12 24.69 2.32
N GLU A 150 15.34 23.95 3.11
CA GLU A 150 14.82 24.42 4.40
C GLU A 150 15.96 24.78 5.37
N ILE A 151 17.04 23.98 5.39
CA ILE A 151 18.26 24.27 6.18
C ILE A 151 19.04 25.46 5.61
N ARG A 152 19.25 25.52 4.29
CA ARG A 152 19.99 26.63 3.66
C ARG A 152 19.31 27.98 3.91
N ARG A 153 17.98 28.03 3.96
CA ARG A 153 17.21 29.24 4.29
C ARG A 153 17.35 29.65 5.76
N LYS A 154 17.51 28.68 6.66
CA LYS A 154 17.50 28.92 8.12
C LYS A 154 18.89 29.18 8.71
N LEU A 155 19.96 28.98 7.95
CA LEU A 155 21.30 29.40 8.35
C LEU A 155 21.55 30.85 7.90
N PRO A 156 22.15 31.71 8.75
CA PRO A 156 22.68 32.98 8.26
C PRO A 156 23.79 32.71 7.23
N PRO A 157 23.98 33.56 6.21
CA PRO A 157 25.08 33.39 5.27
C PRO A 157 26.41 33.37 6.05
N GLY A 158 27.13 32.26 5.96
CA GLY A 158 28.47 32.14 6.51
C GLY A 158 29.41 33.13 5.79
N LYS A 159 30.28 33.78 6.56
CA LYS A 159 31.38 34.64 6.07
C LYS A 159 32.24 33.94 5.01
#